data_AF-A0A955TS19-F1
#
_entry.id   AF-A0A955TS19-F1
#
_cell.length_a   1.000
_cell.length_b   1.000
_cell.length_c   1.000
_cell.angle_alpha   90.00
_cell.angle_beta   90.00
_cell.angle_gamma   90.00
#
_symmetry.space_group_name_H-M   'P 1'
#
loop_
_entity.id
_entity.type
_entity.pdbx_description
1 polymer ?
#
loop_
_entity_poly.entity_id
_entity_poly.type
_entity_poly.pdbx_seq_one_letter_code
_entity_poly.pdbx_strand_id
1 'polypeptide(L)'
;MSIPQESLTKRKNKGAQILHWWQGIEQASIELGLDFNYLFHADISDCYPSVYTHSIAWALHTKELAKEKRRDKSLIGNRIDDRIQDMQHGQTNGIPQGSVLVDLIAELVLGYADLQLSNRLTAEKIQNFQILRYRDDYRIFVNDSQTGELILKTLTEVLLDLGLKLNVSKTTGAEAVIKSAIKKDKRQWMQTSQKARNLQEHLLLIHHHGTDCPNAGSLIGPLNIYYKRLSPLKRVRNPIQLISITIDIGYNSPKCFPICAAIISKLLSMLLTPREKLETINRIRKKLAQFPHNGHLEIWLQRITFHFDPTLSYRENLCGLIQGKKVDLWNSSWITDSRLQAKIDPNVIFNRSRLIALRPIVPHNEVDLFKY
;
A
#
# COMPACT_ATOMS: atom_id res chain seq x y z
N MET A 1 11.10 -0.69 -15.53
CA MET A 1 9.78 -1.37 -15.42
C MET A 1 9.61 -1.93 -14.02
N SER A 2 8.43 -1.75 -13.42
CA SER A 2 8.04 -2.24 -12.09
C SER A 2 7.66 -3.72 -12.07
N ILE A 3 8.44 -4.54 -12.78
CA ILE A 3 8.19 -5.99 -12.91
C ILE A 3 8.34 -6.63 -11.52
N PRO A 4 7.42 -7.54 -11.13
CA PRO A 4 7.60 -8.35 -9.93
C PRO A 4 8.94 -9.08 -9.97
N GLN A 5 9.85 -8.74 -9.07
CA GLN A 5 11.13 -9.45 -8.93
C GLN A 5 11.01 -10.54 -7.88
N GLU A 6 11.78 -11.61 -8.01
CA GLU A 6 12.00 -12.57 -6.92
C GLU A 6 13.28 -12.16 -6.17
N SER A 7 13.20 -12.00 -4.85
CA SER A 7 14.38 -11.67 -4.04
C SER A 7 15.26 -12.91 -3.89
N LEU A 8 16.51 -12.83 -4.32
CA LEU A 8 17.54 -13.86 -4.08
C LEU A 8 17.98 -13.95 -2.60
N THR A 9 17.42 -13.11 -1.71
CA THR A 9 17.78 -13.06 -0.28
C THR A 9 16.60 -13.40 0.64
N LYS A 10 16.87 -13.99 1.82
CA LYS A 10 15.90 -14.38 2.88
C LYS A 10 15.12 -13.22 3.55
N ARG A 11 15.10 -12.01 2.99
CA ARG A 11 14.30 -10.89 3.52
C ARG A 11 12.82 -11.08 3.16
N LYS A 12 11.88 -10.52 3.95
CA LYS A 12 10.44 -10.55 3.59
C LYS A 12 10.26 -9.79 2.26
N ASN A 13 9.96 -10.53 1.18
CA ASN A 13 9.99 -10.08 -0.23
C ASN A 13 9.34 -8.71 -0.51
N LYS A 14 8.19 -8.41 0.12
CA LYS A 14 7.44 -7.17 -0.15
C LYS A 14 8.13 -5.90 0.33
N GLY A 15 8.72 -5.89 1.54
CA GLY A 15 9.31 -4.69 2.12
C GLY A 15 10.62 -4.29 1.42
N ALA A 16 11.45 -5.27 1.07
CA ALA A 16 12.72 -5.01 0.37
C ALA A 16 12.50 -4.44 -1.05
N GLN A 17 11.49 -4.94 -1.79
CA GLN A 17 11.19 -4.45 -3.14
C GLN A 17 10.62 -3.03 -3.14
N ILE A 18 9.66 -2.76 -2.26
CA ILE A 18 9.07 -1.41 -2.11
C ILE A 18 10.15 -0.42 -1.72
N LEU A 19 11.01 -0.78 -0.76
CA LEU A 19 12.08 0.10 -0.29
C LEU A 19 13.12 0.35 -1.39
N HIS A 20 13.58 -0.70 -2.07
CA HIS A 20 14.62 -0.59 -3.08
C HIS A 20 14.17 0.23 -4.29
N TRP A 21 12.98 -0.02 -4.83
CA TRP A 21 12.47 0.72 -5.98
C TRP A 21 12.11 2.15 -5.63
N TRP A 22 11.46 2.36 -4.48
CA TRP A 22 10.98 3.68 -4.14
C TRP A 22 12.11 4.60 -3.68
N GLN A 23 13.08 4.09 -2.91
CA GLN A 23 14.33 4.81 -2.66
C GLN A 23 15.14 4.98 -3.95
N GLY A 24 15.20 3.97 -4.81
CA GLY A 24 15.89 4.04 -6.10
C GLY A 24 15.36 5.17 -6.99
N ILE A 25 14.04 5.31 -7.10
CA ILE A 25 13.42 6.37 -7.89
C ILE A 25 13.62 7.74 -7.23
N GLU A 26 13.49 7.85 -5.91
CA GLU A 26 13.77 9.11 -5.22
C GLU A 26 15.23 9.54 -5.41
N GLN A 27 16.20 8.65 -5.23
CA GLN A 27 17.62 8.95 -5.42
C GLN A 27 17.95 9.25 -6.89
N ALA A 28 17.44 8.46 -7.83
CA ALA A 28 17.61 8.73 -9.26
C ALA A 28 16.99 10.08 -9.65
N SER A 29 15.86 10.47 -9.04
CA SER A 29 15.26 11.79 -9.29
C SER A 29 16.13 12.93 -8.78
N ILE A 30 16.87 12.73 -7.69
CA ILE A 30 17.83 13.72 -7.18
C ILE A 30 19.03 13.83 -8.11
N GLU A 31 19.56 12.68 -8.59
CA GLU A 31 20.66 12.62 -9.54
C GLU A 31 20.32 13.33 -10.87
N LEU A 32 19.12 13.09 -11.41
CA LEU A 32 18.60 13.78 -12.59
C LEU A 32 18.45 15.31 -12.39
N GLY A 33 18.51 15.81 -11.15
CA GLY A 33 18.59 17.24 -10.88
C GLY A 33 19.88 17.90 -11.35
N LEU A 34 20.90 17.14 -11.75
CA LEU A 34 22.10 17.65 -12.42
C LEU A 34 21.84 18.03 -13.88
N ASP A 35 20.94 17.30 -14.55
CA ASP A 35 20.69 17.42 -15.99
C ASP A 35 19.39 18.20 -16.31
N PHE A 36 18.47 18.27 -15.35
CA PHE A 36 17.13 18.81 -15.54
C PHE A 36 16.73 19.83 -14.46
N ASN A 37 16.07 20.91 -14.89
CA ASN A 37 15.61 21.99 -14.00
C ASN A 37 14.20 21.76 -13.42
N TYR A 38 13.33 21.08 -14.16
CA TYR A 38 11.92 20.90 -13.82
C TYR A 38 11.50 19.43 -13.77
N LEU A 39 10.61 19.11 -12.85
CA LEU A 39 9.97 17.81 -12.67
C LEU A 39 8.45 17.98 -12.61
N PHE A 40 7.75 17.21 -13.44
CA PHE A 40 6.30 17.03 -13.39
C PHE A 40 5.98 15.66 -12.80
N HIS A 41 5.01 15.62 -11.90
CA HIS A 41 4.42 14.38 -11.41
C HIS A 41 3.08 14.14 -12.10
N ALA A 42 2.81 12.88 -12.44
CA ALA A 42 1.51 12.43 -12.91
C ALA A 42 1.21 11.04 -12.32
N ASP A 43 -0.07 10.76 -12.05
CA ASP A 43 -0.56 9.51 -11.47
C ASP A 43 -1.77 9.06 -12.30
N ILE A 44 -1.89 7.77 -12.61
CA ILE A 44 -3.06 7.24 -13.31
C ILE A 44 -4.20 7.04 -12.31
N SER A 45 -5.34 7.69 -12.56
CA SER A 45 -6.57 7.50 -11.79
C SER A 45 -7.11 6.09 -11.95
N ASP A 46 -7.41 5.43 -10.82
CA ASP A 46 -8.07 4.14 -10.75
C ASP A 46 -7.52 3.14 -11.79
N CYS A 47 -6.19 2.98 -11.81
CA CYS A 47 -5.49 2.26 -12.87
C CYS A 47 -6.11 0.87 -13.15
N TYR A 48 -6.16 -0.03 -12.15
CA TYR A 48 -6.65 -1.40 -12.35
C TYR A 48 -8.12 -1.44 -12.79
N PRO A 49 -9.08 -0.71 -12.16
CA PRO A 49 -10.47 -0.67 -12.63
C PRO A 49 -10.65 -0.02 -14.01
N SER A 50 -9.72 0.83 -14.44
CA SER A 50 -9.84 1.58 -15.71
C SER A 50 -9.20 0.87 -16.91
N VAL A 51 -8.38 -0.16 -16.70
CA VAL A 51 -7.74 -0.88 -17.82
C VAL A 51 -8.81 -1.45 -18.76
N TYR A 52 -8.80 -1.00 -20.01
CA TYR A 52 -9.62 -1.58 -21.07
C TYR A 52 -9.07 -2.96 -21.45
N THR A 53 -9.84 -4.04 -21.29
CA THR A 53 -9.28 -5.41 -21.37
C THR A 53 -8.68 -5.76 -22.73
N HIS A 54 -9.24 -5.22 -23.82
CA HIS A 54 -8.69 -5.39 -25.16
C HIS A 54 -7.30 -4.76 -25.33
N SER A 55 -6.92 -3.77 -24.49
CA SER A 55 -5.57 -3.20 -24.49
C SER A 55 -4.50 -4.23 -24.12
N ILE A 56 -4.86 -5.32 -23.44
CA ILE A 56 -3.96 -6.46 -23.17
C ILE A 56 -3.53 -7.12 -24.48
N ALA A 57 -4.47 -7.34 -25.39
CA ALA A 57 -4.17 -7.88 -26.71
C ALA A 57 -3.35 -6.89 -27.55
N TRP A 58 -3.64 -5.59 -27.46
CA TRP A 58 -2.89 -4.54 -28.15
C TRP A 58 -1.44 -4.48 -27.67
N ALA A 59 -1.21 -4.59 -26.36
CA ALA A 59 0.12 -4.60 -25.78
C ALA A 59 0.98 -5.77 -26.26
N LEU A 60 0.36 -6.94 -26.48
CA LEU A 60 1.06 -8.16 -26.90
C LEU A 60 1.21 -8.29 -28.41
N HIS A 61 0.27 -7.75 -29.19
CA HIS A 61 0.15 -8.05 -30.63
C HIS A 61 0.05 -6.80 -31.52
N THR A 62 0.09 -5.58 -30.98
CA THR A 62 -0.32 -4.31 -31.61
C THR A 62 -1.83 -4.14 -31.75
N LYS A 63 -2.29 -2.88 -31.80
CA LYS A 63 -3.71 -2.53 -31.88
C LYS A 63 -4.32 -2.95 -33.21
N GLU A 64 -3.55 -2.85 -34.29
CA GLU A 64 -3.95 -3.15 -35.67
C GLU A 64 -4.25 -4.64 -35.83
N LEU A 65 -3.27 -5.49 -35.51
CA LEU A 65 -3.40 -6.95 -35.62
C LEU A 65 -4.47 -7.50 -34.68
N ALA A 66 -4.54 -7.00 -33.44
CA ALA A 66 -5.54 -7.43 -32.48
C ALA A 66 -6.98 -7.05 -32.90
N LYS A 67 -7.16 -5.92 -33.60
CA LYS A 67 -8.47 -5.54 -34.15
C LYS A 67 -8.85 -6.40 -35.35
N GLU A 68 -7.92 -6.67 -36.26
CA GLU A 68 -8.14 -7.53 -37.42
C GLU A 68 -8.48 -8.97 -37.00
N LYS A 69 -7.71 -9.53 -36.07
CA LYS A 69 -7.81 -10.92 -35.61
C LYS A 69 -8.49 -11.05 -34.24
N ARG A 70 -9.51 -10.22 -33.96
CA ARG A 70 -10.12 -10.10 -32.62
C ARG A 70 -10.61 -11.41 -32.00
N ARG A 71 -11.12 -12.34 -32.82
CA ARG A 71 -11.64 -13.64 -32.36
C ARG A 71 -10.62 -14.77 -32.47
N ASP A 72 -9.45 -14.52 -33.03
CA ASP A 72 -8.43 -15.53 -33.23
C ASP A 72 -7.77 -15.90 -31.89
N LYS A 73 -7.98 -17.15 -31.45
CA LYS A 73 -7.41 -17.68 -30.22
C LYS A 73 -5.98 -18.21 -30.38
N SER A 74 -5.40 -18.15 -31.58
CA SER A 74 -3.96 -18.32 -31.76
C SER A 74 -3.17 -17.17 -31.08
N LEU A 75 -3.76 -15.97 -31.01
CA LEU A 75 -3.18 -14.84 -30.30
C LEU A 75 -3.39 -14.98 -28.78
N ILE A 76 -2.28 -15.13 -28.05
CA ILE A 76 -2.33 -15.28 -26.58
C ILE A 76 -3.00 -14.09 -25.89
N GLY A 77 -2.90 -12.88 -26.46
CA GLY A 77 -3.50 -11.68 -25.90
C GLY A 77 -5.04 -11.75 -25.88
N ASN A 78 -5.63 -12.26 -26.96
CA ASN A 78 -7.07 -12.50 -27.07
C ASN A 78 -7.55 -13.62 -26.13
N ARG A 79 -6.68 -14.56 -25.77
CA ARG A 79 -7.00 -15.59 -24.77
C ARG A 79 -7.01 -15.01 -23.36
N ILE A 80 -6.05 -14.15 -23.03
CA ILE A 80 -5.97 -13.51 -21.71
C ILE A 80 -7.14 -12.54 -21.53
N ASP A 81 -7.39 -11.68 -22.51
CA ASP A 81 -8.50 -10.72 -22.52
C ASP A 81 -9.85 -11.41 -22.26
N ASP A 82 -10.17 -12.49 -22.99
CA ASP A 82 -11.38 -13.29 -22.75
C ASP A 82 -11.51 -13.78 -21.30
N ARG A 83 -10.42 -14.29 -20.71
CA ARG A 83 -10.46 -14.79 -19.33
C ARG A 83 -10.68 -13.67 -18.32
N ILE A 84 -10.13 -12.49 -18.57
CA ILE A 84 -10.38 -11.33 -17.72
C ILE A 84 -11.83 -10.87 -17.85
N GLN A 85 -12.39 -10.86 -19.07
CA GLN A 85 -13.81 -10.56 -19.28
C GLN A 85 -14.71 -11.60 -18.58
N ASP A 86 -14.40 -12.89 -18.67
CA ASP A 86 -15.11 -13.96 -17.95
C ASP A 86 -15.14 -13.68 -16.42
N MET A 87 -14.03 -13.20 -15.87
CA MET A 87 -13.92 -12.83 -14.45
C MET A 87 -14.72 -11.56 -14.08
N GLN A 88 -15.14 -10.77 -15.06
CA GLN A 88 -15.86 -9.50 -14.91
C GLN A 88 -17.28 -9.56 -15.48
N HIS A 89 -17.89 -10.75 -15.54
CA HIS A 89 -19.24 -10.94 -16.09
C HIS A 89 -19.39 -10.42 -17.54
N GLY A 90 -18.35 -10.58 -18.36
CA GLY A 90 -18.31 -10.11 -19.75
C GLY A 90 -18.05 -8.62 -19.92
N GLN A 91 -17.75 -7.87 -18.85
CA GLN A 91 -17.37 -6.47 -18.96
C GLN A 91 -15.93 -6.32 -19.49
N THR A 92 -15.71 -5.26 -20.28
CA THR A 92 -14.43 -4.99 -20.95
C THR A 92 -13.60 -3.92 -20.26
N ASN A 93 -13.97 -3.52 -19.05
CA ASN A 93 -13.25 -2.52 -18.26
C ASN A 93 -12.89 -3.10 -16.90
N GLY A 94 -11.63 -2.96 -16.54
CA GLY A 94 -11.10 -3.33 -15.25
C GLY A 94 -10.46 -4.72 -15.22
N ILE A 95 -9.36 -4.80 -14.49
CA ILE A 95 -8.66 -6.05 -14.18
C ILE A 95 -8.71 -6.32 -12.66
N PRO A 96 -8.72 -7.60 -12.23
CA PRO A 96 -8.75 -7.95 -10.81
C PRO A 96 -7.55 -7.38 -10.03
N GLN A 97 -7.73 -7.01 -8.77
CA GLN A 97 -6.64 -6.46 -7.96
C GLN A 97 -6.05 -7.49 -6.99
N GLY A 98 -4.77 -7.32 -6.64
CA GLY A 98 -4.15 -8.00 -5.50
C GLY A 98 -3.39 -9.28 -5.82
N SER A 99 -3.22 -9.65 -7.10
CA SER A 99 -2.38 -10.77 -7.51
C SER A 99 -1.18 -10.31 -8.34
N VAL A 100 -0.03 -10.95 -8.14
CA VAL A 100 1.20 -10.68 -8.88
C VAL A 100 1.04 -10.92 -10.40
N LEU A 101 0.15 -11.85 -10.77
CA LEU A 101 -0.17 -12.10 -12.17
C LEU A 101 -0.86 -10.88 -12.80
N VAL A 102 -1.82 -10.27 -12.09
CA VAL A 102 -2.53 -9.11 -12.64
C VAL A 102 -1.67 -7.85 -12.60
N ASP A 103 -0.78 -7.73 -11.61
CA ASP A 103 0.28 -6.71 -11.61
C ASP A 103 1.14 -6.78 -12.88
N LEU A 104 1.47 -7.98 -13.37
CA LEU A 104 2.20 -8.16 -14.63
C LEU A 104 1.35 -7.75 -15.84
N ILE A 105 0.06 -8.09 -15.86
CA ILE A 105 -0.87 -7.68 -16.93
C ILE A 105 -0.97 -6.15 -16.99
N ALA A 106 -1.09 -5.48 -15.85
CA ALA A 106 -1.08 -4.02 -15.78
C ALA A 106 0.23 -3.45 -16.35
N GLU A 107 1.39 -4.02 -15.98
CA GLU A 107 2.69 -3.59 -16.51
C GLU A 107 2.84 -3.82 -18.02
N LEU A 108 2.24 -4.86 -18.59
CA LEU A 108 2.23 -5.05 -20.05
C LEU A 108 1.48 -3.91 -20.75
N VAL A 109 0.30 -3.54 -20.24
CA VAL A 109 -0.51 -2.44 -20.80
C VAL A 109 0.21 -1.10 -20.62
N LEU A 110 0.78 -0.84 -19.44
CA LEU A 110 1.52 0.40 -19.19
C LEU A 110 2.84 0.47 -19.96
N GLY A 111 3.54 -0.65 -20.15
CA GLY A 111 4.72 -0.72 -21.02
C GLY A 111 4.37 -0.45 -22.48
N TYR A 112 3.19 -0.88 -22.94
CA TYR A 112 2.68 -0.49 -24.24
C TYR A 112 2.35 1.01 -24.31
N ALA A 113 1.77 1.59 -23.25
CA ALA A 113 1.57 3.03 -23.15
C ALA A 113 2.90 3.80 -23.27
N ASP A 114 3.93 3.35 -22.54
CA ASP A 114 5.27 3.93 -22.58
C ASP A 114 5.86 3.88 -24.01
N LEU A 115 5.71 2.76 -24.71
CA LEU A 115 6.15 2.61 -26.11
C LEU A 115 5.41 3.58 -27.05
N GLN A 116 4.08 3.68 -26.91
CA GLN A 116 3.27 4.61 -27.72
C GLN A 116 3.66 6.07 -27.45
N LEU A 117 3.90 6.43 -26.19
CA LEU A 117 4.40 7.74 -25.82
C LEU A 117 5.76 8.01 -26.47
N SER A 118 6.73 7.10 -26.32
CA SER A 118 8.06 7.26 -26.93
C SER A 118 7.99 7.45 -28.46
N ASN A 119 7.11 6.72 -29.14
CA ASN A 119 6.92 6.85 -30.58
C ASN A 119 6.37 8.24 -30.96
N ARG A 120 5.36 8.75 -30.24
CA ARG A 120 4.78 10.08 -30.49
C ARG A 120 5.77 11.21 -30.20
N LEU A 121 6.48 11.15 -29.08
CA LEU A 121 7.49 12.15 -28.72
C LEU A 121 8.64 12.18 -29.75
N THR A 122 9.02 11.02 -30.27
CA THR A 122 10.03 10.91 -31.34
C THR A 122 9.52 11.53 -32.65
N ALA A 123 8.26 11.27 -33.03
CA ALA A 123 7.65 11.85 -34.23
C ALA A 123 7.53 13.38 -34.15
N GLU A 124 7.23 13.91 -32.95
CA GLU A 124 7.20 15.35 -32.65
C GLU A 124 8.61 15.96 -32.46
N LYS A 125 9.67 15.14 -32.54
CA LYS A 125 11.08 15.54 -32.36
C LYS A 125 11.36 16.20 -31.02
N ILE A 126 10.64 15.80 -29.97
CA ILE A 126 10.88 16.26 -28.60
C ILE A 126 12.15 15.57 -28.09
N GLN A 127 13.09 16.35 -27.57
CA GLN A 127 14.39 15.90 -27.08
C GLN A 127 14.66 16.46 -25.68
N ASN A 128 15.75 16.04 -25.05
CA ASN A 128 16.22 16.55 -23.75
C ASN A 128 15.18 16.42 -22.64
N PHE A 129 14.62 15.22 -22.49
CA PHE A 129 13.76 14.86 -21.38
C PHE A 129 14.13 13.47 -20.86
N GLN A 130 13.76 13.19 -19.61
CA GLN A 130 13.82 11.85 -19.04
C GLN A 130 12.48 11.54 -18.39
N ILE A 131 11.97 10.31 -18.54
CA ILE A 131 10.76 9.85 -17.85
C ILE A 131 11.13 8.67 -16.97
N LEU A 132 10.74 8.73 -15.70
CA LEU A 132 10.75 7.59 -14.79
C LEU A 132 9.31 7.20 -14.48
N ARG A 133 8.96 5.92 -14.67
CA ARG A 133 7.66 5.37 -14.27
C ARG A 133 7.83 4.27 -13.24
N TYR A 134 6.96 4.29 -12.24
CA TYR A 134 6.77 3.18 -11.31
C TYR A 134 5.30 2.94 -11.09
N ARG A 135 4.83 1.77 -11.56
CA ARG A 135 3.40 1.46 -11.62
C ARG A 135 2.67 2.59 -12.37
N ASP A 136 1.69 3.19 -11.74
CA ASP A 136 0.86 4.30 -12.18
C ASP A 136 1.49 5.68 -11.98
N ASP A 137 2.59 5.80 -11.24
CA ASP A 137 3.30 7.06 -10.99
C ASP A 137 4.31 7.36 -12.11
N TYR A 138 4.19 8.52 -12.75
CA TYR A 138 5.13 9.11 -13.70
C TYR A 138 5.88 10.30 -13.11
N ARG A 139 7.17 10.42 -13.45
CA ARG A 139 8.06 11.56 -13.18
C ARG A 139 8.69 12.00 -14.49
N ILE A 140 8.34 13.18 -14.97
CA ILE A 140 8.80 13.72 -16.26
C ILE A 140 9.79 14.86 -15.97
N PHE A 141 11.04 14.68 -16.36
CA PHE A 141 12.14 15.62 -16.16
C PHE A 141 12.42 16.37 -17.46
N VAL A 142 12.45 17.70 -17.38
CA VAL A 142 12.63 18.59 -18.53
C VAL A 142 13.40 19.85 -18.12
N ASN A 143 14.01 20.53 -19.10
CA ASN A 143 14.65 21.82 -18.90
C ASN A 143 13.76 23.02 -19.26
N ASP A 144 12.62 22.76 -19.88
CA ASP A 144 11.63 23.76 -20.27
C ASP A 144 10.23 23.28 -19.87
N SER A 145 9.44 24.18 -19.26
CA SER A 145 8.10 23.86 -18.76
C SER A 145 7.15 23.51 -19.91
N GLN A 146 7.27 24.17 -21.06
CA GLN A 146 6.37 23.92 -22.21
C GLN A 146 6.58 22.50 -22.75
N THR A 147 7.83 22.03 -22.79
CA THR A 147 8.17 20.66 -23.13
C THR A 147 7.52 19.66 -22.17
N GLY A 148 7.52 19.95 -20.87
CA GLY A 148 6.86 19.11 -19.87
C GLY A 148 5.34 19.05 -20.05
N GLU A 149 4.70 20.19 -20.30
CA GLU A 149 3.26 20.27 -20.60
C GLU A 149 2.89 19.51 -21.88
N LEU A 150 3.72 19.61 -22.92
CA LEU A 150 3.53 18.86 -24.16
C LEU A 150 3.63 17.36 -23.92
N ILE A 151 4.66 16.88 -23.21
CA ILE A 151 4.79 15.46 -22.85
C ILE A 151 3.59 14.99 -22.03
N LEU A 152 3.13 15.80 -21.06
CA LEU A 152 1.98 15.47 -20.23
C LEU A 152 0.69 15.37 -21.05
N LYS A 153 0.49 16.26 -22.02
CA LYS A 153 -0.61 16.21 -22.97
C LYS A 153 -0.54 14.93 -23.82
N THR A 154 0.62 14.63 -24.40
CA THR A 154 0.81 13.42 -25.23
C THR A 154 0.60 12.15 -24.41
N LEU A 155 1.08 12.11 -23.16
CA LEU A 155 0.80 11.02 -22.22
C LEU A 155 -0.70 10.88 -21.95
N THR A 156 -1.40 12.00 -21.74
CA THR A 156 -2.86 12.00 -21.53
C THR A 156 -3.59 11.37 -22.72
N GLU A 157 -3.24 11.75 -23.94
CA GLU A 157 -3.84 11.21 -25.16
C GLU A 157 -3.57 9.71 -25.33
N VAL A 158 -2.32 9.28 -25.07
CA VAL A 158 -1.95 7.85 -25.12
C VAL A 158 -2.72 7.04 -24.08
N LEU A 159 -2.87 7.55 -22.86
CA LEU A 159 -3.61 6.87 -21.81
C LEU A 159 -5.11 6.78 -22.15
N LEU A 160 -5.70 7.84 -22.70
CA LEU A 160 -7.10 7.84 -23.14
C LEU A 160 -7.37 6.77 -24.20
N ASP A 161 -6.43 6.57 -25.12
CA ASP A 161 -6.52 5.51 -26.14
C ASP A 161 -6.60 4.10 -25.54
N LEU A 162 -6.11 3.92 -24.30
CA LEU A 162 -6.09 2.65 -23.55
C LEU A 162 -7.19 2.57 -22.48
N GLY A 163 -8.09 3.56 -22.42
CA GLY A 163 -9.14 3.66 -21.39
C GLY A 163 -8.67 4.22 -20.05
N LEU A 164 -7.43 4.67 -19.95
CA LEU A 164 -6.81 5.21 -18.74
C LEU A 164 -6.90 6.74 -18.70
N LYS A 165 -6.80 7.31 -17.50
CA LYS A 165 -6.85 8.77 -17.28
C LYS A 165 -5.85 9.20 -16.23
N LEU A 166 -5.30 10.40 -16.37
CA LEU A 166 -4.47 11.01 -15.33
C LEU A 166 -5.32 11.59 -14.20
N ASN A 167 -4.78 11.53 -13.00
CA ASN A 167 -5.34 12.09 -11.79
C ASN A 167 -5.01 13.57 -11.68
N VAL A 168 -5.95 14.42 -12.08
CA VAL A 168 -5.79 15.89 -12.06
C VAL A 168 -5.31 16.43 -10.71
N SER A 169 -5.77 15.84 -9.59
CA SER A 169 -5.40 16.32 -8.25
C SER A 169 -3.97 16.00 -7.83
N LYS A 170 -3.37 14.98 -8.46
CA LYS A 170 -2.00 14.54 -8.20
C LYS A 170 -1.02 14.91 -9.31
N THR A 171 -1.53 15.36 -10.45
CA THR A 171 -0.72 15.88 -11.54
C THR A 171 -0.25 17.29 -11.20
N THR A 172 1.06 17.54 -11.29
CA THR A 172 1.67 18.83 -10.96
C THR A 172 2.07 19.59 -12.22
N GLY A 173 2.26 20.91 -12.09
CA GLY A 173 3.03 21.68 -13.06
C GLY A 173 4.54 21.49 -12.88
N ALA A 174 5.34 22.34 -13.53
CA ALA A 174 6.78 22.37 -13.41
C ALA A 174 7.22 22.73 -11.97
N GLU A 175 7.83 21.78 -11.28
CA GLU A 175 8.44 22.01 -9.96
C GLU A 175 9.95 21.81 -10.01
N ALA A 176 10.69 22.48 -9.13
CA ALA A 176 12.14 22.30 -9.02
C ALA A 176 12.49 20.85 -8.60
N VAL A 177 13.33 20.18 -9.39
CA VAL A 177 13.61 18.73 -9.29
C VAL A 177 13.94 18.28 -7.86
N ILE A 178 14.90 18.93 -7.20
CA ILE A 178 15.35 18.51 -5.86
C ILE A 178 14.22 18.57 -4.82
N LYS A 179 13.37 19.60 -4.91
CA LYS A 179 12.26 19.79 -3.97
C LYS A 179 11.16 18.75 -4.20
N SER A 180 10.87 18.42 -5.46
CA SER A 180 9.78 17.52 -5.85
C SER A 180 10.18 16.03 -5.86
N ALA A 181 11.48 15.73 -5.96
CA ALA A 181 12.01 14.37 -5.88
C ALA A 181 11.61 13.64 -4.58
N ILE A 182 11.51 14.39 -3.47
CA ILE A 182 11.13 13.91 -2.14
C ILE A 182 9.65 14.19 -1.87
N LYS A 183 8.88 13.16 -1.48
CA LYS A 183 7.46 13.33 -1.15
C LYS A 183 7.24 14.38 -0.05
N LYS A 184 6.11 15.08 -0.17
CA LYS A 184 5.70 16.16 0.74
C LYS A 184 5.69 15.72 2.21
N ASP A 185 5.16 14.53 2.50
CA ASP A 185 5.07 14.00 3.86
C ASP A 185 6.46 13.77 4.49
N LYS A 186 7.41 13.23 3.73
CA LYS A 186 8.81 13.12 4.18
C LYS A 186 9.46 14.48 4.43
N ARG A 187 9.25 15.44 3.52
CA ARG A 187 9.81 16.80 3.66
C ARG A 187 9.26 17.50 4.90
N GLN A 188 7.97 17.37 5.18
CA GLN A 188 7.36 17.92 6.39
C GLN A 188 7.96 17.30 7.65
N TRP A 189 8.11 15.96 7.69
CA TRP A 189 8.76 15.29 8.81
C TRP A 189 10.21 15.74 9.03
N MET A 190 10.96 16.04 7.97
CA MET A 190 12.33 16.58 8.07
C MET A 190 12.37 17.99 8.67
N GLN A 191 11.31 18.78 8.50
CA GLN A 191 11.21 20.12 9.08
C GLN A 191 10.84 20.09 10.57
N THR A 192 10.19 19.03 11.04
CA THR A 192 9.79 18.88 12.44
C THR A 192 11.01 18.69 13.35
N SER A 193 11.05 19.39 14.49
CA SER A 193 12.06 19.14 15.52
C SER A 193 11.97 17.71 16.05
N GLN A 194 12.97 16.89 15.77
CA GLN A 194 13.04 15.51 16.26
C GLN A 194 13.58 15.40 17.70
N LYS A 195 13.82 16.53 18.37
CA LYS A 195 14.31 16.57 19.76
C LYS A 195 13.15 16.42 20.74
N ALA A 196 12.88 15.20 21.17
CA ALA A 196 11.88 14.91 22.19
C ALA A 196 12.52 14.61 23.55
N ARG A 197 12.17 15.40 24.58
CA ARG A 197 12.69 15.25 25.96
C ARG A 197 12.18 13.98 26.62
N ASN A 198 10.96 13.59 26.31
CA ASN A 198 10.32 12.41 26.90
C ASN A 198 9.49 11.62 25.86
N LEU A 199 8.98 10.45 26.27
CA LEU A 199 8.21 9.57 25.38
C LEU A 199 6.87 10.20 24.96
N GLN A 200 6.22 10.97 25.81
CA GLN A 200 4.94 11.58 25.46
C GLN A 200 5.13 12.66 24.39
N GLU A 201 6.11 13.53 24.56
CA GLU A 201 6.48 14.55 23.58
C GLU A 201 6.89 13.91 22.24
N HIS A 202 7.66 12.82 22.26
CA HIS A 202 8.02 12.09 21.04
C HIS A 202 6.77 11.56 20.30
N LEU A 203 5.84 10.96 21.04
CA LEU A 203 4.62 10.41 20.44
C LEU A 203 3.67 11.51 19.93
N LEU A 204 3.61 12.66 20.61
CA LEU A 204 2.84 13.83 20.17
C LEU A 204 3.40 14.45 18.88
N LEU A 205 4.73 14.47 18.69
CA LEU A 205 5.33 14.91 17.42
C LEU A 205 4.92 14.00 16.27
N ILE A 206 4.91 12.67 16.49
CA ILE A 206 4.44 11.70 15.50
C ILE A 206 2.95 11.88 15.22
N HIS A 207 2.14 12.12 16.26
CA HIS A 207 0.71 12.39 16.13
C HIS A 207 0.42 13.65 15.34
N HIS A 208 1.14 14.74 15.59
CA HIS A 208 1.03 15.98 14.85
C HIS A 208 1.34 15.77 13.36
N HIS A 209 2.44 15.08 13.05
CA HIS A 209 2.77 14.70 11.67
C HIS A 209 1.67 13.86 11.01
N GLY A 210 1.06 12.92 11.74
CA GLY A 210 -0.03 12.10 11.22
C GLY A 210 -1.35 12.85 11.03
N THR A 211 -1.52 13.98 11.71
CA THR A 211 -2.66 14.88 11.53
C THR A 211 -2.49 15.70 10.26
N ASP A 212 -1.29 16.22 10.01
CA ASP A 212 -0.97 17.00 8.80
C ASP A 212 -0.86 16.12 7.55
N CYS A 213 -0.41 14.87 7.73
CA CYS A 213 -0.23 13.86 6.70
C CYS A 213 -0.96 12.54 7.05
N PRO A 214 -2.30 12.49 6.94
CA PRO A 214 -3.07 11.30 7.25
C PRO A 214 -2.66 10.10 6.37
N ASN A 215 -2.54 8.92 6.99
CA ASN A 215 -2.22 7.65 6.33
C ASN A 215 -0.93 7.68 5.50
N ALA A 216 0.01 8.56 5.85
CA ALA A 216 1.30 8.71 5.20
C ALA A 216 2.28 7.60 5.57
N GLY A 217 3.08 7.17 4.59
CA GLY A 217 4.11 6.15 4.81
C GLY A 217 5.24 6.64 5.72
N SER A 218 5.50 7.95 5.74
CA SER A 218 6.50 8.59 6.61
C SER A 218 6.25 8.41 8.11
N LEU A 219 5.05 7.99 8.55
CA LEU A 219 4.76 7.70 9.96
C LEU A 219 5.41 6.40 10.47
N ILE A 220 5.65 5.43 9.58
CA ILE A 220 6.11 4.09 9.96
C ILE A 220 7.53 4.13 10.55
N GLY A 221 8.43 4.91 9.96
CA GLY A 221 9.80 5.07 10.45
C GLY A 221 9.87 5.63 11.88
N PRO A 222 9.29 6.81 12.14
CA PRO A 222 9.20 7.40 13.47
C PRO A 222 8.52 6.49 14.51
N LEU A 223 7.43 5.82 14.16
CA LEU A 223 6.77 4.86 15.07
C LEU A 223 7.66 3.66 15.39
N ASN A 224 8.43 3.15 14.43
CA ASN A 224 9.42 2.10 14.70
C ASN A 224 10.53 2.60 15.64
N ILE A 225 11.06 3.80 15.41
CA ILE A 225 12.06 4.42 16.32
C ILE A 225 11.49 4.59 17.73
N TYR A 226 10.25 5.07 17.82
CA TYR A 226 9.53 5.18 19.08
C TYR A 226 9.42 3.82 19.79
N TYR A 227 9.00 2.79 19.06
CA TYR A 227 8.86 1.45 19.62
C TYR A 227 10.20 0.86 20.07
N LYS A 228 11.29 1.06 19.30
CA LYS A 228 12.65 0.68 19.70
C LYS A 228 13.07 1.34 21.02
N ARG A 229 12.74 2.62 21.22
CA ARG A 229 12.99 3.35 22.47
C ARG A 229 12.13 2.86 23.64
N LEU A 230 10.89 2.47 23.38
CA LEU A 230 9.94 1.97 24.39
C LEU A 230 10.22 0.53 24.82
N SER A 231 10.65 -0.33 23.88
CA SER A 231 10.84 -1.77 24.08
C SER A 231 11.70 -2.17 25.30
N PRO A 232 12.88 -1.57 25.56
CA PRO A 232 13.71 -1.95 26.70
C PRO A 232 13.14 -1.51 28.06
N LEU A 233 12.16 -0.59 28.08
CA LEU A 233 11.63 -0.05 29.32
C LEU A 233 10.73 -1.06 30.03
N LYS A 234 10.82 -1.09 31.36
CA LYS A 234 9.96 -1.92 32.23
C LYS A 234 8.71 -1.18 32.71
N ARG A 235 8.80 0.15 32.89
CA ARG A 235 7.71 1.02 33.36
C ARG A 235 7.80 2.39 32.68
N VAL A 236 6.66 3.07 32.59
CA VAL A 236 6.53 4.45 32.14
C VAL A 236 5.56 5.18 33.07
N ARG A 237 5.68 6.51 33.19
CA ARG A 237 4.84 7.29 34.12
C ARG A 237 3.35 7.23 33.78
N ASN A 238 3.00 7.45 32.50
CA ASN A 238 1.60 7.59 32.06
C ASN A 238 1.26 6.66 30.87
N PRO A 239 1.22 5.33 31.07
CA PRO A 239 1.00 4.37 29.97
C PRO A 239 -0.35 4.57 29.26
N ILE A 240 -1.43 4.89 29.99
CA ILE A 240 -2.77 5.11 29.41
C ILE A 240 -2.79 6.31 28.46
N GLN A 241 -2.07 7.40 28.78
CA GLN A 241 -1.98 8.58 27.90
C GLN A 241 -1.27 8.22 26.59
N LEU A 242 -0.18 7.44 26.66
CA LEU A 242 0.55 6.97 25.49
C LEU A 242 -0.30 6.02 24.63
N ILE A 243 -1.09 5.14 25.26
CA ILE A 243 -2.06 4.28 24.56
C ILE A 243 -3.10 5.13 23.83
N SER A 244 -3.64 6.17 24.48
CA SER A 244 -4.63 7.05 23.89
C SER A 244 -4.10 7.72 22.62
N ILE A 245 -2.89 8.28 22.67
CA ILE A 245 -2.26 8.93 21.50
C ILE A 245 -1.99 7.87 20.41
N THR A 246 -1.49 6.68 20.77
CA THR A 246 -1.17 5.61 19.81
C THR A 246 -2.42 5.11 19.06
N ILE A 247 -3.54 4.96 19.76
CA ILE A 247 -4.83 4.58 19.16
C ILE A 247 -5.31 5.66 18.20
N ASP A 248 -5.14 6.94 18.57
CA ASP A 248 -5.53 8.06 17.73
C ASP A 248 -4.70 8.12 16.42
N ILE A 249 -3.38 7.91 16.52
CA ILE A 249 -2.51 7.77 15.34
C ILE A 249 -2.97 6.62 14.45
N GLY A 250 -3.18 5.43 15.04
CA GLY A 250 -3.62 4.26 14.29
C GLY A 250 -4.95 4.52 13.58
N TYR A 251 -5.91 5.11 14.27
CA TYR A 251 -7.22 5.44 13.73
C TYR A 251 -7.14 6.35 12.50
N ASN A 252 -6.42 7.46 12.59
CA ASN A 252 -6.25 8.40 11.46
C ASN A 252 -5.35 7.84 10.35
N SER A 253 -4.58 6.79 10.64
CA SER A 253 -3.62 6.19 9.71
C SER A 253 -3.63 4.66 9.78
N PRO A 254 -4.61 3.98 9.14
CA PRO A 254 -4.74 2.52 9.19
C PRO A 254 -3.49 1.73 8.76
N LYS A 255 -2.65 2.30 7.89
CA LYS A 255 -1.34 1.72 7.53
C LYS A 255 -0.43 1.51 8.75
N CYS A 256 -0.61 2.28 9.82
CA CYS A 256 0.17 2.20 11.06
C CYS A 256 -0.37 1.18 12.06
N PHE A 257 -1.51 0.52 11.80
CA PHE A 257 -2.10 -0.43 12.75
C PHE A 257 -1.12 -1.48 13.29
N PRO A 258 -0.29 -2.14 12.47
CA PRO A 258 0.65 -3.14 12.99
C PRO A 258 1.62 -2.55 14.03
N ILE A 259 2.28 -1.43 13.72
CA ILE A 259 3.25 -0.82 14.64
C ILE A 259 2.58 -0.20 15.87
N CYS A 260 1.40 0.42 15.70
CA CYS A 260 0.58 0.90 16.80
C CYS A 260 0.18 -0.24 17.74
N ALA A 261 -0.21 -1.40 17.20
CA ALA A 261 -0.54 -2.59 17.98
C ALA A 261 0.67 -3.07 18.80
N ALA A 262 1.88 -3.05 18.22
CA ALA A 262 3.09 -3.40 18.97
C ALA A 262 3.37 -2.44 20.14
N ILE A 263 3.25 -1.13 19.90
CA ILE A 263 3.37 -0.11 20.95
C ILE A 263 2.32 -0.33 22.05
N ILE A 264 1.05 -0.53 21.68
CA ILE A 264 -0.05 -0.77 22.62
C ILE A 264 0.21 -2.02 23.45
N SER A 265 0.62 -3.13 22.82
CA SER A 265 0.91 -4.39 23.53
C SER A 265 1.99 -4.22 24.60
N LYS A 266 3.02 -3.41 24.30
CA LYS A 266 4.09 -3.08 25.24
C LYS A 266 3.60 -2.16 26.35
N LEU A 267 2.82 -1.13 26.05
CA LEU A 267 2.27 -0.21 27.06
C LEU A 267 1.29 -0.93 28.00
N LEU A 268 0.44 -1.81 27.47
CA LEU A 268 -0.46 -2.65 28.27
C LEU A 268 0.32 -3.57 29.22
N SER A 269 1.49 -4.09 28.80
CA SER A 269 2.34 -4.90 29.68
C SER A 269 2.89 -4.14 30.89
N MET A 270 2.92 -2.80 30.82
CA MET A 270 3.41 -1.93 31.89
C MET A 270 2.32 -1.49 32.88
N LEU A 271 1.05 -1.81 32.61
CA LEU A 271 -0.05 -1.61 33.56
C LEU A 271 0.05 -2.60 34.72
N LEU A 272 -0.25 -2.14 35.93
CA LEU A 272 0.08 -2.85 37.17
C LEU A 272 -0.86 -4.03 37.42
N THR A 273 -2.15 -3.88 37.12
CA THR A 273 -3.17 -4.87 37.47
C THR A 273 -3.89 -5.45 36.25
N PRO A 274 -4.33 -6.71 36.29
CA PRO A 274 -5.18 -7.29 35.24
C PRO A 274 -6.48 -6.50 35.02
N ARG A 275 -7.07 -5.96 36.10
CA ARG A 275 -8.29 -5.14 36.04
C ARG A 275 -8.08 -3.86 35.24
N GLU A 276 -6.99 -3.15 35.47
CA GLU A 276 -6.63 -1.93 34.74
C GLU A 276 -6.38 -2.21 33.24
N LYS A 277 -5.75 -3.35 32.92
CA LYS A 277 -5.57 -3.79 31.53
C LYS A 277 -6.91 -4.01 30.84
N LEU A 278 -7.81 -4.76 31.47
CA LEU A 278 -9.14 -5.06 30.91
C LEU A 278 -9.99 -3.80 30.75
N GLU A 279 -9.97 -2.90 31.72
CA GLU A 279 -10.66 -1.61 31.64
C GLU A 279 -10.12 -0.77 30.47
N THR A 280 -8.80 -0.71 30.32
CA THR A 280 -8.16 0.00 29.21
C THR A 280 -8.54 -0.61 27.86
N ILE A 281 -8.51 -1.94 27.73
CA ILE A 281 -8.94 -2.66 26.51
C ILE A 281 -10.40 -2.34 26.18
N ASN A 282 -11.29 -2.35 27.17
CA ASN A 282 -12.70 -2.03 26.95
C ASN A 282 -12.91 -0.56 26.52
N ARG A 283 -12.13 0.38 27.06
CA ARG A 283 -12.13 1.77 26.60
C ARG A 283 -11.66 1.89 25.15
N ILE A 284 -10.60 1.16 24.76
CA ILE A 284 -10.14 1.10 23.36
C ILE A 284 -11.26 0.54 22.47
N ARG A 285 -11.85 -0.60 22.82
CA ARG A 285 -12.94 -1.23 22.06
C ARG A 285 -14.13 -0.29 21.90
N LYS A 286 -14.53 0.40 22.98
CA LYS A 286 -15.62 1.40 22.94
C LYS A 286 -15.29 2.56 22.00
N LYS A 287 -14.05 3.07 22.01
CA LYS A 287 -13.61 4.12 21.07
C LYS A 287 -13.65 3.62 19.62
N LEU A 288 -13.14 2.42 19.36
CA LEU A 288 -13.12 1.86 18.00
C LEU A 288 -14.52 1.56 17.47
N ALA A 289 -15.43 1.08 18.31
CA ALA A 289 -16.81 0.78 17.93
C ALA A 289 -17.61 1.97 17.40
N GLN A 290 -17.16 3.21 17.64
CA GLN A 290 -17.77 4.45 17.14
C GLN A 290 -17.50 4.69 15.66
N PHE A 291 -16.57 3.95 15.05
CA PHE A 291 -16.13 4.20 13.68
C PHE A 291 -16.18 2.92 12.82
N PRO A 292 -16.56 3.03 11.54
CA PRO A 292 -16.58 1.89 10.64
C PRO A 292 -15.17 1.47 10.18
N HIS A 293 -15.05 0.30 9.54
CA HIS A 293 -13.85 -0.18 8.84
C HIS A 293 -12.58 -0.36 9.69
N ASN A 294 -12.71 -0.70 10.97
CA ASN A 294 -11.58 -0.91 11.90
C ASN A 294 -11.16 -2.39 12.05
N GLY A 295 -11.68 -3.30 11.24
CA GLY A 295 -11.54 -4.75 11.44
C GLY A 295 -10.09 -5.25 11.48
N HIS A 296 -9.19 -4.65 10.69
CA HIS A 296 -7.76 -4.98 10.74
C HIS A 296 -7.13 -4.63 12.11
N LEU A 297 -7.54 -3.52 12.73
CA LEU A 297 -7.09 -3.17 14.09
C LEU A 297 -7.72 -4.11 15.13
N GLU A 298 -8.97 -4.53 14.93
CA GLU A 298 -9.62 -5.51 15.81
C GLU A 298 -8.88 -6.86 15.80
N ILE A 299 -8.39 -7.32 14.64
CA ILE A 299 -7.54 -8.53 14.54
C ILE A 299 -6.27 -8.37 15.38
N TRP A 300 -5.60 -7.22 15.27
CA TRP A 300 -4.41 -6.93 16.09
C TRP A 300 -4.73 -6.86 17.58
N LEU A 301 -5.85 -6.26 17.95
CA LEU A 301 -6.30 -6.24 19.34
C LEU A 301 -6.65 -7.62 19.85
N GLN A 302 -7.30 -8.48 19.06
CA GLN A 302 -7.57 -9.85 19.43
C GLN A 302 -6.27 -10.62 19.69
N ARG A 303 -5.26 -10.46 18.81
CA ARG A 303 -3.93 -11.04 19.01
C ARG A 303 -3.29 -10.62 20.34
N ILE A 304 -3.41 -9.35 20.71
CA ILE A 304 -2.85 -8.81 21.96
C ILE A 304 -3.64 -9.32 23.16
N THR A 305 -4.97 -9.33 23.06
CA THR A 305 -5.88 -9.59 24.16
C THR A 305 -6.12 -11.06 24.45
N PHE A 306 -5.86 -11.94 23.49
CA PHE A 306 -6.04 -13.38 23.62
C PHE A 306 -5.39 -13.97 24.88
N HIS A 307 -4.19 -13.51 25.25
CA HIS A 307 -3.49 -14.00 26.46
C HIS A 307 -3.97 -13.36 27.76
N PHE A 308 -4.75 -12.27 27.68
CA PHE A 308 -5.34 -11.62 28.85
C PHE A 308 -6.75 -12.15 29.12
N ASP A 309 -7.56 -12.25 28.06
CA ASP A 309 -8.92 -12.75 28.10
C ASP A 309 -9.30 -13.33 26.72
N PRO A 310 -9.25 -14.67 26.56
CA PRO A 310 -9.64 -15.35 25.32
C PRO A 310 -11.13 -15.19 24.96
N THR A 311 -11.98 -14.77 25.90
CA THR A 311 -13.43 -14.69 25.70
C THR A 311 -13.85 -13.38 25.02
N LEU A 312 -12.94 -12.41 24.91
CA LEU A 312 -13.21 -11.13 24.26
C LEU A 312 -13.60 -11.33 22.78
N SER A 313 -14.73 -10.74 22.42
CA SER A 313 -15.28 -10.74 21.07
C SER A 313 -15.02 -9.42 20.34
N TYR A 314 -14.91 -9.51 19.02
CA TYR A 314 -14.73 -8.39 18.12
C TYR A 314 -15.76 -8.48 16.99
N ARG A 315 -15.99 -7.36 16.28
CA ARG A 315 -17.01 -7.30 15.21
C ARG A 315 -16.49 -7.94 13.93
N GLU A 316 -15.18 -7.85 13.68
CA GLU A 316 -14.52 -8.44 12.52
C GLU A 316 -14.76 -9.95 12.45
N ASN A 317 -15.26 -10.40 11.30
CA ASN A 317 -15.63 -11.79 11.05
C ASN A 317 -14.45 -12.75 11.26
N LEU A 318 -13.25 -12.36 10.83
CA LEU A 318 -12.02 -13.14 11.06
C LEU A 318 -11.76 -13.42 12.54
N CYS A 319 -12.16 -12.51 13.43
CA CYS A 319 -11.99 -12.71 14.87
C CYS A 319 -12.90 -13.83 15.42
N GLY A 320 -14.04 -14.09 14.75
CA GLY A 320 -14.96 -15.17 15.11
C GLY A 320 -14.34 -16.57 14.98
N LEU A 321 -13.39 -16.76 14.06
CA LEU A 321 -12.71 -18.04 13.84
C LEU A 321 -11.96 -18.52 15.09
N ILE A 322 -11.36 -17.60 15.85
CA ILE A 322 -10.66 -17.94 17.10
C ILE A 322 -11.63 -18.49 18.15
N GLN A 323 -12.88 -18.04 18.12
CA GLN A 323 -13.95 -18.49 19.01
C GLN A 323 -14.62 -19.78 18.52
N GLY A 324 -14.11 -20.38 17.44
CA GLY A 324 -14.71 -21.58 16.83
C GLY A 324 -16.02 -21.31 16.10
N LYS A 325 -16.33 -20.05 15.78
CA LYS A 325 -17.51 -19.72 14.98
C LYS A 325 -17.23 -20.09 13.53
N LYS A 326 -18.24 -20.68 12.87
CA LYS A 326 -18.22 -20.82 11.41
C LYS A 326 -18.46 -19.44 10.80
N VAL A 327 -17.52 -19.00 9.97
CA VAL A 327 -17.54 -17.67 9.37
C VAL A 327 -17.39 -17.82 7.86
N ASP A 328 -18.31 -17.23 7.11
CA ASP A 328 -18.19 -17.12 5.66
C ASP A 328 -17.45 -15.82 5.33
N LEU A 329 -16.16 -15.94 4.99
CA LEU A 329 -15.34 -14.79 4.61
C LEU A 329 -15.54 -14.37 3.15
N TRP A 330 -15.86 -15.33 2.30
CA TRP A 330 -15.95 -15.16 0.86
C TRP A 330 -17.33 -15.62 0.40
N ASN A 331 -17.89 -14.94 -0.60
CA ASN A 331 -19.00 -15.52 -1.33
C ASN A 331 -18.45 -16.63 -2.24
N SER A 332 -18.48 -17.86 -1.75
CA SER A 332 -18.01 -19.06 -2.46
C SER A 332 -19.17 -19.92 -3.00
N SER A 333 -20.41 -19.40 -2.95
CA SER A 333 -21.62 -20.14 -3.35
C SER A 333 -21.62 -20.57 -4.83
N TRP A 334 -20.87 -19.85 -5.68
CA TRP A 334 -20.74 -20.14 -7.11
C TRP A 334 -19.74 -21.26 -7.43
N ILE A 335 -18.94 -21.70 -6.47
CA ILE A 335 -17.94 -22.74 -6.70
C ILE A 335 -18.62 -24.08 -6.63
N THR A 336 -18.66 -24.81 -7.75
CA THR A 336 -19.25 -26.16 -7.82
C THR A 336 -18.29 -27.27 -7.44
N ASP A 337 -16.98 -27.01 -7.54
CA ASP A 337 -15.93 -27.98 -7.20
C ASP A 337 -15.74 -28.08 -5.68
N SER A 338 -16.09 -29.24 -5.12
CA SER A 338 -16.01 -29.53 -3.68
C SER A 338 -14.58 -29.54 -3.14
N ARG A 339 -13.57 -29.88 -3.96
CA ARG A 339 -12.16 -29.85 -3.56
C ARG A 339 -11.68 -28.40 -3.45
N LEU A 340 -12.11 -27.53 -4.36
CA LEU A 340 -11.81 -26.11 -4.29
C LEU A 340 -12.50 -25.47 -3.08
N GLN A 341 -13.78 -25.76 -2.85
CA GLN A 341 -14.51 -25.30 -1.65
C GLN A 341 -13.78 -25.68 -0.35
N ALA A 342 -13.31 -26.94 -0.23
CA ALA A 342 -12.57 -27.38 0.95
C ALA A 342 -11.23 -26.64 1.14
N LYS A 343 -10.56 -26.25 0.05
CA LYS A 343 -9.29 -25.49 0.10
C LYS A 343 -9.48 -24.03 0.50
N ILE A 344 -10.64 -23.46 0.23
CA ILE A 344 -11.01 -22.10 0.60
C ILE A 344 -11.93 -22.09 1.83
N ASP A 345 -11.85 -23.10 2.70
CA ASP A 345 -12.55 -23.03 3.98
C ASP A 345 -11.81 -22.05 4.91
N PRO A 346 -12.47 -20.96 5.37
CA PRO A 346 -11.89 -20.01 6.32
C PRO A 346 -11.28 -20.64 7.57
N ASN A 347 -11.81 -21.79 8.02
CA ASN A 347 -11.31 -22.50 9.19
C ASN A 347 -9.87 -22.99 9.03
N VAL A 348 -9.41 -23.19 7.78
CA VAL A 348 -8.04 -23.65 7.48
C VAL A 348 -7.02 -22.50 7.56
N ILE A 349 -7.47 -21.24 7.51
CA ILE A 349 -6.60 -20.05 7.61
C ILE A 349 -6.03 -19.92 9.03
N PHE A 350 -6.81 -20.31 10.04
CA PHE A 350 -6.46 -20.11 11.43
C PHE A 350 -5.64 -21.28 12.01
N ASN A 351 -4.47 -20.98 12.54
CA ASN A 351 -3.62 -21.96 13.24
C ASN A 351 -3.63 -21.72 14.75
N ARG A 352 -4.43 -22.51 15.48
CA ARG A 352 -4.58 -22.39 16.94
C ARG A 352 -3.28 -22.64 17.70
N SER A 353 -2.50 -23.63 17.29
CA SER A 353 -1.21 -23.96 17.94
C SER A 353 -0.21 -22.80 17.81
N ARG A 354 -0.18 -22.13 16.66
CA ARG A 354 0.63 -20.91 16.47
C ARG A 354 0.16 -19.77 17.36
N LEU A 355 -1.15 -19.52 17.47
CA LEU A 355 -1.69 -18.47 18.33
C LEU A 355 -1.29 -18.69 19.80
N ILE A 356 -1.43 -19.91 20.32
CA ILE A 356 -1.06 -20.25 21.70
C ILE A 356 0.43 -20.02 21.95
N ALA A 357 1.29 -20.28 20.96
CA ALA A 357 2.73 -20.09 21.04
C ALA A 357 3.18 -18.62 20.96
N LEU A 358 2.29 -17.68 20.58
CA LEU A 358 2.63 -16.26 20.53
C LEU A 358 2.84 -15.68 21.93
N ARG A 359 3.56 -14.56 21.97
CA ARG A 359 3.73 -13.77 23.20
C ARG A 359 2.72 -12.62 23.22
N PRO A 360 2.26 -12.20 24.43
CA PRO A 360 1.33 -11.08 24.57
C PRO A 360 1.87 -9.77 23.97
N ILE A 361 3.18 -9.54 24.09
CA ILE A 361 3.86 -8.38 23.50
C ILE A 361 4.20 -8.72 22.04
N VAL A 362 3.68 -7.93 21.11
CA VAL A 362 3.98 -8.06 19.67
C VAL A 362 5.44 -7.66 19.45
N PRO A 363 6.30 -8.54 18.92
CA PRO A 363 7.70 -8.21 18.69
C PRO A 363 7.90 -7.35 17.43
N HIS A 364 8.99 -6.59 17.39
CA HIS A 364 9.31 -5.68 16.27
C HIS A 364 9.36 -6.40 14.92
N ASN A 365 9.94 -7.61 14.86
CA ASN A 365 10.09 -8.38 13.62
C ASN A 365 8.76 -8.86 12.99
N GLU A 366 7.68 -8.84 13.76
CA GLU A 366 6.35 -9.21 13.27
C GLU A 366 5.70 -8.07 12.51
N VAL A 367 5.84 -6.84 13.02
CA VAL A 367 5.21 -5.64 12.49
C VAL A 367 6.10 -4.84 11.54
N ASP A 368 7.41 -5.04 11.63
CA ASP A 368 8.38 -4.34 10.80
C ASP A 368 8.45 -4.95 9.40
N LEU A 369 7.99 -4.17 8.43
CA LEU A 369 8.08 -4.48 7.01
C LEU A 369 9.51 -4.33 6.49
N PHE A 370 10.33 -3.50 7.14
CA PHE A 370 11.66 -3.09 6.70
C PHE A 370 12.63 -3.42 7.82
N LYS A 371 13.07 -4.69 7.93
CA LYS A 371 14.16 -5.08 8.84
C LYS A 371 15.39 -4.21 8.51
N TYR A 372 15.55 -3.10 9.23
CA TYR A 372 16.72 -2.22 9.17
C TYR A 372 17.87 -2.86 9.93
#